data_AF-A0A352NLN0-F1
#
_entry.id   AF-A0A352NLN0-F1
#
_cell.length_a   1.000
_cell.length_b   1.000
_cell.length_c   1.000
_cell.angle_alpha   90.00
_cell.angle_beta   90.00
_cell.angle_gamma   90.00
#
_symmetry.space_group_name_H-M   'P 1'
#
loop_
_entity.id
_entity.type
_entity.pdbx_description
1 polymer ?
#
loop_
_entity_poly.entity_id
_entity_poly.type
_entity_poly.pdbx_seq_one_letter_code
_entity_poly.pdbx_strand_id
1 'polypeptide(L)'
;IRVVDQWMYHSRLYAAASFVTTQARLELVQLNSFGCGLDAITSDQVQEILSSKGKIYTILKIDEGTNLGAAKIRIRSLMAVMSENEKNGIAKEEPPHKRIVFTKEMKNHHTILCPQMSPMHFEFLQEVFKTDGYNIELLPTVEKHAVDEGVKYVNNDACYPAIIVIGQLLEALQSGKYDLNHTSVVISQTGGGCRATNYIGLLRKALNEAGFENIPVLSANLYGTEKNPGFKITVGLIKKAIKAVVYGDLLMRVLHRVRPYERVSGAADLLYEKWVKRCKSQIITGNKKDYKDNLHGIVEEFDRLEITTARKPRVGVVGEILVKYHPTANNNIVKLLENEGAEVLLPDLLDFFLYCAYDLIYKYQYLSGKPSHLFLGKFFIHYLENSRKVMNALLAKSRRFNTPSSIYHKASLASKIMSLGHHCGEGWFLTAEMIDLIKSGVANIVCVQPFGCLPNHVTGKGMIKELKRNFPQANITALDYDPGASEVNQLNRLKLMLSVAFKNMKGAGESTPALGLPRTPVYQLPGDNLLMQD
;
A
#
# COMPACT_ATOMS: atom_id res chain seq x y z
N ILE A 1 -12.48 -21.42 -7.67
CA ILE A 1 -11.34 -20.84 -6.91
C ILE A 1 -11.80 -19.59 -6.17
N ARG A 2 -11.20 -19.31 -5.01
CA ARG A 2 -11.47 -18.16 -4.15
C ARG A 2 -10.72 -16.89 -4.58
N VAL A 3 -9.56 -17.06 -5.19
CA VAL A 3 -8.66 -15.99 -5.63
C VAL A 3 -9.05 -15.44 -7.00
N VAL A 4 -8.67 -14.19 -7.27
CA VAL A 4 -8.71 -13.58 -8.60
C VAL A 4 -7.59 -14.17 -9.44
N ASP A 5 -7.97 -14.91 -10.49
CA ASP A 5 -7.04 -15.45 -11.47
C ASP A 5 -6.63 -14.37 -12.48
N GLN A 6 -5.39 -13.92 -12.36
CA GLN A 6 -4.88 -12.76 -13.10
C GLN A 6 -3.48 -12.98 -13.71
N TRP A 7 -2.94 -14.20 -13.62
CA TRP A 7 -1.59 -14.53 -14.07
C TRP A 7 -1.57 -15.88 -14.76
N MET A 8 -1.16 -15.88 -16.03
CA MET A 8 -1.17 -17.07 -16.89
C MET A 8 -0.48 -18.30 -16.28
N TYR A 9 0.68 -18.14 -15.64
CA TYR A 9 1.39 -19.25 -15.00
C TYR A 9 0.60 -19.86 -13.83
N HIS A 10 -0.04 -19.03 -13.01
CA HIS A 10 -0.88 -19.49 -11.91
C HIS A 10 -2.17 -20.13 -12.43
N SER A 11 -2.78 -19.57 -13.49
CA SER A 11 -3.96 -20.17 -14.14
C SER A 11 -3.68 -21.60 -14.61
N ARG A 12 -2.50 -21.83 -15.20
CA ARG A 12 -2.06 -23.18 -15.61
C ARG A 12 -1.90 -24.12 -14.42
N LEU A 13 -1.40 -23.61 -13.28
CA LEU A 13 -1.25 -24.42 -12.07
C LEU A 13 -2.61 -24.79 -11.47
N TYR A 14 -3.58 -23.86 -11.45
CA TYR A 14 -4.95 -24.15 -11.02
C TYR A 14 -5.63 -25.17 -11.94
N ALA A 15 -5.44 -25.05 -13.26
CA ALA A 15 -5.95 -26.01 -14.23
C ALA A 15 -5.34 -27.40 -14.05
N ALA A 16 -4.02 -27.46 -13.81
CA ALA A 16 -3.32 -28.72 -13.52
C ALA A 16 -3.83 -29.37 -12.24
N ALA A 17 -3.98 -28.60 -11.15
CA ALA A 17 -4.56 -29.09 -9.91
C ALA A 17 -5.97 -29.63 -10.12
N SER A 18 -6.83 -28.88 -10.83
CA SER A 18 -8.19 -29.31 -11.15
C SER A 18 -8.19 -30.60 -11.98
N PHE A 19 -7.31 -30.73 -12.96
CA PHE A 19 -7.22 -31.95 -13.77
C PHE A 19 -6.77 -33.15 -12.93
N VAL A 20 -5.75 -32.99 -12.09
CA VAL A 20 -5.27 -34.04 -11.18
C VAL A 20 -6.39 -34.57 -10.28
N THR A 21 -7.30 -33.71 -9.80
CA THR A 21 -8.44 -34.17 -8.99
C THR A 21 -9.42 -35.08 -9.73
N THR A 22 -9.42 -35.10 -11.06
CA THR A 22 -10.26 -36.00 -11.88
C THR A 22 -9.60 -37.35 -12.15
N GLN A 23 -8.31 -37.51 -11.81
CA GLN A 23 -7.51 -38.67 -12.17
C GLN A 23 -7.02 -39.39 -10.92
N ALA A 24 -7.52 -40.60 -10.69
CA ALA A 24 -7.14 -41.39 -9.52
C ALA A 24 -5.62 -41.65 -9.44
N ARG A 25 -4.97 -41.85 -10.60
CA ARG A 25 -3.55 -42.22 -10.72
C ARG A 25 -2.57 -41.04 -10.78
N LEU A 26 -3.04 -39.81 -10.62
CA LEU A 26 -2.18 -38.63 -10.63
C LEU A 26 -2.11 -37.99 -9.24
N GLU A 27 -0.92 -37.51 -8.89
CA GLU A 27 -0.67 -36.63 -7.75
C GLU A 27 0.08 -35.40 -8.23
N LEU A 28 -0.09 -34.27 -7.53
CA LEU A 28 0.55 -33.01 -7.88
C LEU A 28 1.69 -32.70 -6.90
N VAL A 29 2.88 -32.50 -7.44
CA VAL A 29 4.03 -31.96 -6.71
C VAL A 29 4.32 -30.56 -7.24
N GLN A 30 4.10 -29.54 -6.42
CA GLN A 30 4.41 -28.15 -6.77
C GLN A 30 5.85 -27.83 -6.39
N LEU A 31 6.65 -27.42 -7.38
CA LEU A 31 7.96 -26.82 -7.13
C LEU A 31 7.77 -25.31 -6.95
N ASN A 32 8.29 -24.76 -5.85
CA ASN A 32 8.17 -23.35 -5.50
C ASN A 32 9.57 -22.79 -5.22
N SER A 33 9.87 -21.60 -5.73
CA SER A 33 11.09 -20.86 -5.40
C SER A 33 10.79 -19.83 -4.31
N PHE A 34 11.48 -19.95 -3.18
CA PHE A 34 11.17 -19.22 -1.95
C PHE A 34 10.98 -17.70 -2.19
N GLY A 35 9.86 -17.16 -1.72
CA GLY A 35 9.59 -15.72 -1.77
C GLY A 35 9.28 -15.15 -3.17
N CYS A 36 9.11 -15.98 -4.20
CA CYS A 36 8.85 -15.51 -5.55
C CYS A 36 7.38 -15.10 -5.76
N GLY A 37 7.14 -13.93 -6.34
CA GLY A 37 5.91 -13.63 -7.07
C GLY A 37 4.63 -13.70 -6.25
N LEU A 38 3.67 -14.54 -6.64
CA LEU A 38 2.36 -14.70 -6.01
C LEU A 38 2.16 -16.08 -5.42
N ASP A 39 3.25 -16.83 -5.26
CA ASP A 39 3.20 -18.24 -4.88
C ASP A 39 2.49 -18.44 -3.54
N ALA A 40 2.62 -17.50 -2.59
CA ALA A 40 1.88 -17.53 -1.32
C ALA A 40 0.34 -17.58 -1.49
N ILE A 41 -0.19 -16.96 -2.53
CA ILE A 41 -1.63 -16.99 -2.85
C ILE A 41 -1.96 -18.26 -3.65
N THR A 42 -1.10 -18.62 -4.59
CA THR A 42 -1.35 -19.73 -5.51
C THR A 42 -1.19 -21.08 -4.83
N SER A 43 -0.18 -21.27 -3.98
CA SER A 43 0.03 -22.49 -3.20
C SER A 43 -1.18 -22.83 -2.34
N ASP A 44 -1.71 -21.88 -1.59
CA ASP A 44 -2.92 -22.06 -0.79
C ASP A 44 -4.12 -22.44 -1.67
N GLN A 45 -4.29 -21.79 -2.82
CA GLN A 45 -5.40 -22.11 -3.72
C GLN A 45 -5.28 -23.48 -4.37
N VAL A 46 -4.06 -23.91 -4.74
CA VAL A 46 -3.79 -25.25 -5.29
C VAL A 46 -4.05 -26.30 -4.23
N GLN A 47 -3.63 -26.06 -2.99
CA GLN A 47 -3.92 -26.91 -1.86
C GLN A 47 -5.43 -27.11 -1.68
N GLU A 48 -6.20 -26.02 -1.65
CA GLU A 48 -7.67 -26.07 -1.54
C GLU A 48 -8.31 -26.92 -2.67
N ILE A 49 -7.86 -26.76 -3.92
CA ILE A 49 -8.37 -27.53 -5.06
C ILE A 49 -8.14 -29.03 -4.83
N LEU A 50 -6.92 -29.43 -4.45
CA LEU A 50 -6.57 -30.84 -4.25
C LEU A 50 -7.30 -31.42 -3.04
N SER A 51 -7.28 -30.72 -1.90
CA SER A 51 -7.92 -31.16 -0.66
C SER A 51 -9.43 -31.32 -0.81
N SER A 52 -10.10 -30.51 -1.65
CA SER A 52 -11.55 -30.64 -1.92
C SER A 52 -11.97 -32.00 -2.50
N LYS A 53 -11.02 -32.74 -3.10
CA LYS A 53 -11.20 -34.10 -3.63
C LYS A 53 -10.31 -35.12 -2.92
N GLY A 54 -9.90 -34.81 -1.69
CA GLY A 54 -9.06 -35.65 -0.83
C GLY A 54 -7.66 -35.97 -1.39
N LYS A 55 -7.18 -35.19 -2.36
CA LYS A 55 -5.81 -35.29 -2.90
C LYS A 55 -4.84 -34.55 -2.01
N ILE A 56 -3.59 -35.02 -1.97
CA ILE A 56 -2.57 -34.49 -1.07
C ILE A 56 -1.82 -33.37 -1.79
N TYR A 57 -1.75 -32.22 -1.16
CA TYR A 57 -0.89 -31.15 -1.63
C TYR A 57 0.55 -31.37 -1.17
N THR A 58 1.47 -31.56 -2.12
CA THR A 58 2.90 -31.63 -1.86
C THR A 58 3.61 -30.44 -2.50
N ILE A 59 4.27 -29.64 -1.67
CA ILE A 59 5.13 -28.54 -2.12
C ILE A 59 6.60 -28.89 -1.88
N LEU A 60 7.47 -28.58 -2.82
CA LEU A 60 8.92 -28.61 -2.66
C LEU A 60 9.45 -27.19 -2.84
N LYS A 61 9.92 -26.58 -1.74
CA LYS A 61 10.61 -25.29 -1.80
C LYS A 61 12.05 -25.56 -2.24
N ILE A 62 12.42 -25.05 -3.41
CA ILE A 62 13.75 -25.19 -4.01
C ILE A 62 14.42 -23.81 -3.99
N ASP A 63 15.68 -23.80 -3.55
CA ASP A 63 16.53 -22.61 -3.52
C ASP A 63 17.87 -22.93 -4.20
N GLU A 64 18.81 -21.99 -4.28
CA GLU A 64 20.13 -22.16 -4.89
C GLU A 64 20.98 -23.29 -4.26
N GLY A 65 20.62 -23.75 -3.06
CA GLY A 65 21.28 -24.85 -2.35
C GLY A 65 21.01 -26.24 -2.94
N THR A 66 22.02 -27.10 -2.94
CA THR A 66 21.98 -28.47 -3.50
C THR A 66 21.45 -29.54 -2.53
N ASN A 67 20.84 -29.15 -1.41
CA ASN A 67 20.40 -30.10 -0.38
C ASN A 67 19.07 -30.80 -0.76
N LEU A 68 19.17 -31.94 -1.45
CA LEU A 68 18.04 -32.79 -1.81
C LEU A 68 17.45 -33.59 -0.64
N GLY A 69 17.99 -33.49 0.57
CA GLY A 69 17.52 -34.26 1.74
C GLY A 69 16.06 -33.96 2.05
N ALA A 70 15.69 -32.68 2.15
CA ALA A 70 14.32 -32.25 2.40
C ALA A 70 13.35 -32.70 1.28
N ALA A 71 13.78 -32.61 0.03
CA ALA A 71 12.99 -33.06 -1.12
C ALA A 71 12.76 -34.58 -1.09
N LYS A 72 13.80 -35.38 -0.84
CA LYS A 72 13.69 -36.85 -0.71
C LYS A 72 12.73 -37.24 0.42
N ILE A 73 12.82 -36.59 1.58
CA ILE A 73 11.92 -36.87 2.71
C ILE A 73 10.46 -36.56 2.35
N ARG A 74 10.19 -35.41 1.72
CA ARG A 74 8.83 -35.03 1.30
C ARG A 74 8.25 -36.00 0.26
N ILE A 75 9.03 -36.42 -0.73
CA ILE A 75 8.58 -37.40 -1.73
C ILE A 75 8.32 -38.77 -1.09
N ARG A 76 9.19 -39.25 -0.19
CA ARG A 76 8.93 -40.50 0.53
C ARG A 76 7.65 -40.42 1.38
N SER A 77 7.42 -39.27 2.01
CA SER A 77 6.20 -39.04 2.80
C SER A 77 4.95 -39.09 1.91
N LEU A 78 4.99 -38.43 0.75
CA LEU A 78 3.91 -38.51 -0.24
C LEU A 78 3.64 -39.97 -0.68
N MET A 79 4.70 -40.73 -1.02
CA MET A 79 4.56 -42.13 -1.42
C MET A 79 3.93 -42.98 -0.30
N ALA A 80 4.32 -42.76 0.96
CA ALA A 80 3.76 -43.48 2.10
C ALA A 80 2.25 -43.23 2.25
N VAL A 81 1.81 -41.97 2.16
CA VAL A 81 0.38 -41.63 2.27
C VAL A 81 -0.41 -42.11 1.05
N MET A 82 0.17 -42.09 -0.16
CA MET A 82 -0.46 -42.68 -1.34
C MET A 82 -0.76 -44.17 -1.13
N SER A 83 0.20 -44.93 -0.58
CA SER A 83 0.00 -46.35 -0.26
C SER A 83 -1.03 -46.60 0.85
N GLU A 84 -1.26 -45.65 1.76
CA GLU A 84 -2.34 -45.74 2.75
C GLU A 84 -3.71 -45.41 2.14
N ASN A 85 -3.79 -44.38 1.29
CA ASN A 85 -5.03 -43.99 0.61
C ASN A 85 -5.51 -45.07 -0.37
N GLU A 86 -4.61 -45.83 -1.00
CA GLU A 86 -4.96 -47.01 -1.79
C GLU A 86 -5.68 -48.09 -0.94
N LYS A 87 -5.37 -48.19 0.35
CA LYS A 87 -5.95 -49.18 1.27
C LYS A 87 -7.27 -48.71 1.89
N ASN A 88 -7.35 -47.42 2.25
CA ASN A 88 -8.43 -46.88 3.07
C ASN A 88 -9.46 -46.05 2.27
N GLY A 89 -9.20 -45.78 0.98
CA GLY A 89 -10.01 -44.87 0.17
C GLY A 89 -9.68 -43.40 0.44
N ILE A 90 -10.14 -42.52 -0.46
CA ILE A 90 -9.91 -41.07 -0.37
C ILE A 90 -10.97 -40.43 0.55
N ALA A 91 -10.56 -39.49 1.40
CA ALA A 91 -11.43 -38.76 2.31
C ALA A 91 -12.56 -37.98 1.58
N LYS A 92 -13.64 -37.70 2.31
CA LYS A 92 -14.86 -37.04 1.78
C LYS A 92 -14.58 -35.67 1.18
N GLU A 93 -15.36 -35.33 0.16
CA GLU A 93 -15.38 -34.01 -0.45
C GLU A 93 -15.85 -32.95 0.55
N GLU A 94 -15.07 -31.88 0.71
CA GLU A 94 -15.52 -30.69 1.41
C GLU A 94 -16.29 -29.78 0.46
N PRO A 95 -17.53 -29.38 0.80
CA PRO A 95 -18.28 -28.46 -0.05
C PRO A 95 -17.60 -27.08 -0.08
N PRO A 96 -17.66 -26.36 -1.22
CA PRO A 96 -17.08 -25.04 -1.29
C PRO A 96 -17.81 -24.08 -0.34
N HIS A 97 -17.05 -23.32 0.45
CA HIS A 97 -17.60 -22.31 1.35
C HIS A 97 -18.39 -21.26 0.57
N LYS A 98 -19.64 -21.05 0.98
CA LYS A 98 -20.53 -20.08 0.37
C LYS A 98 -20.21 -18.68 0.90
N ARG A 99 -19.96 -17.73 0.00
CA ARG A 99 -19.74 -16.32 0.36
C ARG A 99 -20.99 -15.74 1.04
N ILE A 100 -20.79 -15.08 2.18
CA ILE A 100 -21.82 -14.29 2.86
C ILE A 100 -21.93 -12.92 2.20
N VAL A 101 -23.16 -12.52 1.86
CA VAL A 101 -23.46 -11.27 1.15
C VAL A 101 -23.98 -10.23 2.14
N PHE A 102 -23.39 -9.04 2.12
CA PHE A 102 -23.87 -7.93 2.96
C PHE A 102 -25.15 -7.31 2.41
N THR A 103 -26.26 -7.52 3.10
CA THR A 103 -27.60 -7.11 2.65
C THR A 103 -27.93 -5.66 3.02
N LYS A 104 -29.05 -5.13 2.49
CA LYS A 104 -29.48 -3.75 2.80
C LYS A 104 -29.90 -3.61 4.26
N GLU A 105 -30.46 -4.66 4.83
CA GLU A 105 -30.87 -4.73 6.23
C GLU A 105 -29.63 -4.63 7.11
N MET A 106 -28.57 -5.39 6.78
CA MET A 106 -27.30 -5.39 7.50
C MET A 106 -26.68 -4.00 7.63
N LYS A 107 -26.87 -3.13 6.64
CA LYS A 107 -26.42 -1.72 6.71
C LYS A 107 -26.88 -1.00 7.99
N ASN A 108 -28.08 -1.31 8.49
CA ASN A 108 -28.68 -0.59 9.60
C ASN A 108 -28.24 -1.10 10.98
N HIS A 109 -27.80 -2.36 11.08
CA HIS A 109 -27.51 -3.01 12.36
C HIS A 109 -26.09 -3.55 12.49
N HIS A 110 -25.32 -3.69 11.39
CA HIS A 110 -23.95 -4.16 11.47
C HIS A 110 -22.96 -3.04 11.82
N THR A 111 -22.03 -3.35 12.71
CA THR A 111 -20.75 -2.64 12.81
C THR A 111 -19.79 -3.15 11.72
N ILE A 112 -19.20 -2.24 10.96
CA ILE A 112 -18.25 -2.55 9.90
C ILE A 112 -16.84 -2.22 10.39
N LEU A 113 -16.04 -3.24 10.70
CA LEU A 113 -14.65 -3.08 11.12
C LEU A 113 -13.77 -2.77 9.90
N CYS A 114 -12.99 -1.70 10.00
CA CYS A 114 -12.04 -1.26 8.98
C CYS A 114 -10.63 -1.23 9.58
N PRO A 115 -9.65 -1.93 9.00
CA PRO A 115 -8.29 -1.90 9.49
C PRO A 115 -7.68 -0.50 9.29
N GLN A 116 -6.72 -0.16 10.15
CA GLN A 116 -5.94 1.06 10.00
C GLN A 116 -4.99 0.97 8.79
N MET A 117 -4.74 2.11 8.14
CA MET A 117 -3.74 2.22 7.07
C MET A 117 -2.94 3.51 7.20
N SER A 118 -3.61 4.65 7.34
CA SER A 118 -2.98 5.96 7.46
C SER A 118 -3.75 6.80 8.48
N PRO A 119 -3.29 6.90 9.74
CA PRO A 119 -4.06 7.52 10.82
C PRO A 119 -4.54 8.94 10.49
N MET A 120 -3.67 9.78 9.91
CA MET A 120 -3.96 11.18 9.55
C MET A 120 -5.00 11.32 8.42
N HIS A 121 -5.33 10.25 7.70
CA HIS A 121 -6.34 10.25 6.63
C HIS A 121 -7.59 9.47 7.04
N PHE A 122 -7.41 8.27 7.61
CA PHE A 122 -8.50 7.34 7.88
C PHE A 122 -9.41 7.81 9.00
N GLU A 123 -8.90 8.63 9.94
CA GLU A 123 -9.74 9.23 10.96
C GLU A 123 -10.83 10.15 10.39
N PHE A 124 -10.60 10.74 9.21
CA PHE A 124 -11.59 11.53 8.49
C PHE A 124 -12.51 10.64 7.64
N LEU A 125 -11.97 9.58 7.05
CA LEU A 125 -12.75 8.62 6.26
C LEU A 125 -13.82 7.93 7.11
N GLN A 126 -13.52 7.58 8.36
CA GLN A 126 -14.52 7.05 9.30
C GLN A 126 -15.75 7.95 9.37
N GLU A 127 -15.56 9.26 9.56
CA GLU A 127 -16.65 10.23 9.63
C GLU A 127 -17.38 10.37 8.29
N VAL A 128 -16.66 10.33 7.16
CA VAL A 128 -17.27 10.33 5.82
C VAL A 128 -18.26 9.17 5.65
N PHE A 129 -17.88 7.95 6.01
CA PHE A 129 -18.75 6.77 5.87
C PHE A 129 -19.97 6.82 6.81
N LYS A 130 -19.81 7.37 8.02
CA LYS A 130 -20.93 7.61 8.94
C LYS A 130 -21.98 8.54 8.34
N THR A 131 -21.58 9.58 7.59
CA THR A 131 -22.55 10.48 6.93
C THR A 131 -23.40 9.81 5.84
N ASP A 132 -22.98 8.65 5.34
CA ASP A 132 -23.73 7.86 4.34
C ASP A 132 -24.46 6.66 5.00
N GLY A 133 -24.52 6.63 6.34
CA GLY A 133 -25.28 5.67 7.13
C GLY A 133 -24.59 4.32 7.32
N TYR A 134 -23.25 4.28 7.27
CA TYR A 134 -22.49 3.08 7.63
C TYR A 134 -21.94 3.24 9.04
N ASN A 135 -22.22 2.27 9.92
CA ASN A 135 -21.58 2.20 11.23
C ASN A 135 -20.17 1.61 11.09
N ILE A 136 -19.25 2.40 10.52
CA ILE A 136 -17.85 1.98 10.34
C ILE A 136 -17.03 2.31 11.59
N GLU A 137 -16.24 1.34 12.03
CA GLU A 137 -15.29 1.50 13.13
C GLU A 137 -13.88 1.28 12.59
N LEU A 138 -13.06 2.33 12.66
CA LEU A 138 -11.65 2.25 12.33
C LEU A 138 -10.91 1.61 13.49
N LEU A 139 -10.28 0.47 13.24
CA LEU A 139 -9.49 -0.21 14.25
C LEU A 139 -8.30 0.67 14.68
N PRO A 140 -7.92 0.59 15.98
CA PRO A 140 -6.81 1.37 16.50
C PRO A 140 -5.49 0.98 15.83
N THR A 141 -4.46 1.81 16.05
CA THR A 141 -3.12 1.45 15.60
C THR A 141 -2.63 0.25 16.41
N VAL A 142 -2.09 -0.72 15.69
CA VAL A 142 -1.85 -2.09 16.11
C VAL A 142 -0.72 -2.24 17.10
N GLU A 143 -0.90 -3.15 18.06
CA GLU A 143 0.17 -3.69 18.89
C GLU A 143 0.75 -4.96 18.25
N LYS A 144 1.98 -5.33 18.64
CA LYS A 144 2.70 -6.49 18.09
C LYS A 144 1.86 -7.78 18.02
N HIS A 145 0.91 -7.92 18.94
CA HIS A 145 -0.04 -9.03 19.02
C HIS A 145 -0.83 -9.27 17.71
N ALA A 146 -1.30 -8.24 16.99
CA ALA A 146 -2.03 -8.49 15.74
C ALA A 146 -1.13 -9.03 14.62
N VAL A 147 0.17 -8.73 14.65
CA VAL A 147 1.13 -9.34 13.71
C VAL A 147 1.24 -10.83 14.02
N ASP A 148 1.38 -11.18 15.30
CA ASP A 148 1.45 -12.57 15.75
C ASP A 148 0.16 -13.34 15.40
N GLU A 149 -1.00 -12.69 15.53
CA GLU A 149 -2.28 -13.26 15.13
C GLU A 149 -2.36 -13.48 13.61
N GLY A 150 -1.92 -12.50 12.82
CA GLY A 150 -1.88 -12.61 11.36
C GLY A 150 -1.02 -13.79 10.87
N VAL A 151 0.14 -14.03 11.50
CA VAL A 151 1.06 -15.12 11.17
C VAL A 151 0.47 -16.51 11.40
N LYS A 152 -0.55 -16.65 12.27
CA LYS A 152 -1.23 -17.93 12.51
C LYS A 152 -2.09 -18.38 11.33
N TYR A 153 -2.66 -17.43 10.57
CA TYR A 153 -3.69 -17.71 9.55
C TYR A 153 -3.30 -17.29 8.14
N VAL A 154 -2.29 -16.44 7.99
CA VAL A 154 -1.79 -15.98 6.70
C VAL A 154 -0.45 -16.65 6.44
N ASN A 155 -0.29 -17.22 5.24
CA ASN A 155 0.95 -17.82 4.80
C ASN A 155 2.12 -16.82 4.98
N ASN A 156 3.21 -17.24 5.64
CA ASN A 156 4.39 -16.42 5.90
C ASN A 156 5.06 -15.88 4.62
N ASP A 157 4.87 -16.56 3.49
CA ASP A 157 5.40 -16.09 2.21
C ASP A 157 4.53 -14.95 1.62
N ALA A 158 3.37 -14.63 2.22
CA ALA A 158 2.55 -13.50 1.83
C ALA A 158 3.24 -12.17 2.19
N CYS A 159 2.84 -11.09 1.53
CA CYS A 159 3.41 -9.77 1.82
C CYS A 159 2.98 -9.28 3.21
N TYR A 160 3.91 -8.68 3.95
CA TYR A 160 3.70 -8.20 5.32
C TYR A 160 2.41 -7.37 5.54
N PRO A 161 2.01 -6.44 4.64
CA PRO A 161 0.72 -5.73 4.79
C PRO A 161 -0.51 -6.64 4.87
N ALA A 162 -0.51 -7.79 4.18
CA ALA A 162 -1.60 -8.75 4.27
C ALA A 162 -1.71 -9.34 5.69
N ILE A 163 -0.58 -9.68 6.29
CA ILE A 163 -0.47 -10.23 7.64
C ILE A 163 -1.00 -9.21 8.65
N ILE A 164 -0.56 -7.95 8.56
CA ILE A 164 -1.03 -6.87 9.44
C ILE A 164 -2.54 -6.66 9.31
N VAL A 165 -3.04 -6.48 8.08
CA VAL A 165 -4.45 -6.15 7.84
C VAL A 165 -5.38 -7.27 8.30
N ILE A 166 -5.04 -8.52 8.00
CA ILE A 166 -5.84 -9.68 8.40
C ILE A 166 -5.74 -9.91 9.91
N GLY A 167 -4.53 -9.80 10.46
CA GLY A 167 -4.28 -9.91 11.90
C GLY A 167 -5.07 -8.90 12.72
N GLN A 168 -5.13 -7.63 12.29
CA GLN A 168 -5.97 -6.59 12.89
C GLN A 168 -7.44 -6.99 13.00
N LEU A 169 -7.99 -7.51 11.90
CA LEU A 169 -9.38 -7.89 11.85
C LEU A 169 -9.65 -9.11 12.73
N LEU A 170 -8.79 -10.12 12.69
CA LEU A 170 -8.92 -11.32 13.53
C LEU A 170 -8.82 -10.98 15.01
N GLU A 171 -7.82 -10.20 15.41
CA GLU A 171 -7.66 -9.76 16.80
C GLU A 171 -8.91 -9.01 17.28
N ALA A 172 -9.43 -8.09 16.46
CA ALA A 172 -10.65 -7.36 16.80
C ALA A 172 -11.83 -8.32 17.01
N LEU A 173 -12.04 -9.29 16.11
CA LEU A 173 -13.12 -10.27 16.21
C LEU A 173 -12.97 -11.22 17.41
N GLN A 174 -11.74 -11.58 17.78
CA GLN A 174 -11.43 -12.43 18.94
C GLN A 174 -11.50 -11.68 20.28
N SER A 175 -11.49 -10.34 20.26
CA SER A 175 -11.42 -9.52 21.48
C SER A 175 -12.64 -9.64 22.42
N GLY A 176 -13.74 -10.23 21.96
CA GLY A 176 -15.01 -10.31 22.70
C GLY A 176 -15.78 -8.98 22.79
N LYS A 177 -15.29 -7.91 22.15
CA LYS A 177 -15.92 -6.58 22.18
C LYS A 177 -17.10 -6.42 21.21
N TYR A 178 -17.21 -7.29 20.21
CA TYR A 178 -18.17 -7.15 19.11
C TYR A 178 -19.17 -8.29 19.09
N ASP A 179 -20.42 -7.98 18.72
CA ASP A 179 -21.42 -8.99 18.40
C ASP A 179 -21.17 -9.53 16.98
N LEU A 180 -20.66 -10.76 16.90
CA LEU A 180 -20.26 -11.40 15.64
C LEU A 180 -21.44 -11.59 14.66
N ASN A 181 -22.69 -11.68 15.16
CA ASN A 181 -23.87 -11.78 14.29
C ASN A 181 -24.23 -10.43 13.63
N HIS A 182 -23.77 -9.34 14.22
CA HIS A 182 -23.99 -7.96 13.76
C HIS A 182 -22.66 -7.28 13.44
N THR A 183 -21.67 -8.04 12.98
CA THR A 183 -20.36 -7.52 12.60
C THR A 183 -20.04 -7.86 11.16
N SER A 184 -19.36 -6.96 10.46
CA SER A 184 -18.81 -7.16 9.13
C SER A 184 -17.43 -6.55 9.07
N VAL A 185 -16.63 -6.97 8.10
CA VAL A 185 -15.28 -6.42 7.89
C VAL A 185 -15.16 -5.82 6.50
N VAL A 186 -14.37 -4.76 6.36
CA VAL A 186 -14.11 -4.11 5.08
C VAL A 186 -12.62 -3.92 4.86
N ILE A 187 -12.14 -4.26 3.67
CA ILE A 187 -10.80 -3.90 3.22
C ILE A 187 -10.85 -3.31 1.81
N SER A 188 -9.85 -2.50 1.48
CA SER A 188 -9.63 -2.06 0.11
C SER A 188 -9.14 -3.24 -0.74
N GLN A 189 -9.47 -3.23 -2.03
CA GLN A 189 -8.99 -4.22 -2.98
C GLN A 189 -8.45 -3.51 -4.22
N THR A 190 -7.23 -3.86 -4.63
CA THR A 190 -6.67 -3.42 -5.91
C THR A 190 -7.14 -4.33 -7.04
N GLY A 191 -7.23 -3.84 -8.27
CA GLY A 191 -7.66 -4.63 -9.44
C GLY A 191 -6.51 -4.94 -10.41
N GLY A 192 -5.31 -5.22 -9.91
CA GLY A 192 -4.09 -5.32 -10.73
C GLY A 192 -3.15 -6.46 -10.30
N GLY A 193 -1.95 -6.52 -10.89
CA GLY A 193 -0.99 -7.62 -10.66
C GLY A 193 -0.41 -7.73 -9.23
N CYS A 194 -0.71 -6.78 -8.34
CA CYS A 194 -0.26 -6.83 -6.95
C CYS A 194 -0.99 -7.93 -6.14
N ARG A 195 -0.33 -8.44 -5.09
CA ARG A 195 -0.92 -9.37 -4.11
C ARG A 195 -2.15 -8.79 -3.40
N ALA A 196 -2.24 -7.46 -3.25
CA ALA A 196 -3.36 -6.75 -2.65
C ALA A 196 -4.72 -7.09 -3.30
N THR A 197 -4.73 -7.46 -4.59
CA THR A 197 -5.94 -7.91 -5.28
C THR A 197 -6.57 -9.15 -4.63
N ASN A 198 -5.76 -9.98 -3.99
CA ASN A 198 -6.18 -11.24 -3.38
C ASN A 198 -6.26 -11.20 -1.85
N TYR A 199 -6.08 -10.04 -1.21
CA TYR A 199 -6.21 -9.92 0.25
C TYR A 199 -7.60 -10.33 0.75
N ILE A 200 -8.65 -10.03 -0.01
CA ILE A 200 -10.01 -10.47 0.34
C ILE A 200 -10.14 -11.99 0.33
N GLY A 201 -9.50 -12.63 -0.64
CA GLY A 201 -9.39 -14.07 -0.65
C GLY A 201 -8.72 -14.55 0.62
N LEU A 202 -7.53 -14.05 0.93
CA LEU A 202 -6.74 -14.48 2.09
C LEU A 202 -7.52 -14.27 3.41
N LEU A 203 -8.17 -13.12 3.55
CA LEU A 203 -9.02 -12.78 4.69
C LEU A 203 -10.16 -13.79 4.88
N ARG A 204 -10.85 -14.20 3.81
CA ARG A 204 -11.92 -15.20 3.91
C ARG A 204 -11.42 -16.57 4.37
N LYS A 205 -10.27 -17.00 3.86
CA LYS A 205 -9.62 -18.24 4.32
C LYS A 205 -9.28 -18.14 5.81
N ALA A 206 -8.64 -17.04 6.21
CA ALA A 206 -8.26 -16.81 7.59
C ALA A 206 -9.46 -16.74 8.55
N LEU A 207 -10.55 -16.06 8.16
CA LEU A 207 -11.80 -16.03 8.93
C LEU A 207 -12.39 -17.43 9.09
N ASN A 208 -12.39 -18.24 8.02
CA ASN A 208 -12.90 -19.61 8.08
C ASN A 208 -12.09 -20.48 9.05
N GLU A 209 -10.76 -20.45 8.93
CA GLU A 209 -9.85 -21.20 9.81
C GLU A 209 -9.91 -20.73 11.28
N ALA A 210 -10.28 -19.47 11.51
CA ALA A 210 -10.49 -18.90 12.84
C ALA A 210 -11.92 -19.08 13.39
N GLY A 211 -12.84 -19.73 12.65
CA GLY A 211 -14.23 -19.96 13.08
C GLY A 211 -15.18 -18.77 12.90
N PHE A 212 -14.82 -17.80 12.06
CA PHE A 212 -15.58 -16.58 11.74
C PHE A 212 -16.20 -16.60 10.33
N GLU A 213 -16.52 -17.78 9.81
CA GLU A 213 -17.09 -17.99 8.46
C GLU A 213 -18.38 -17.22 8.16
N ASN A 214 -19.14 -16.87 9.20
CA ASN A 214 -20.42 -16.16 9.08
C ASN A 214 -20.26 -14.64 8.86
N ILE A 215 -19.05 -14.10 8.98
CA ILE A 215 -18.82 -12.65 8.91
C ILE A 215 -18.76 -12.18 7.46
N PRO A 216 -19.62 -11.21 7.04
CA PRO A 216 -19.54 -10.63 5.71
C PRO A 216 -18.23 -9.87 5.48
N VAL A 217 -17.56 -10.18 4.36
CA VAL A 217 -16.34 -9.48 3.92
C VAL A 217 -16.67 -8.53 2.77
N LEU A 218 -16.51 -7.24 3.02
CA LEU A 218 -16.75 -6.15 2.09
C LEU A 218 -15.49 -5.78 1.34
N SER A 219 -15.62 -5.61 0.02
CA SER A 219 -14.58 -5.05 -0.84
C SER A 219 -14.85 -3.57 -1.12
N ALA A 220 -13.99 -2.69 -0.61
CA ALA A 220 -14.01 -1.28 -0.97
C ALA A 220 -13.23 -1.07 -2.29
N ASN A 221 -13.91 -1.19 -3.42
CA ASN A 221 -13.32 -0.98 -4.75
C ASN A 221 -14.29 -0.31 -5.75
N LEU A 222 -13.76 0.24 -6.83
CA LEU A 222 -14.53 0.95 -7.87
C LEU A 222 -14.84 0.12 -9.12
N TYR A 223 -14.24 -1.07 -9.27
CA TYR A 223 -14.40 -1.91 -10.47
C TYR A 223 -15.46 -3.02 -10.30
N GLY A 224 -16.09 -3.12 -9.14
CA GLY A 224 -17.39 -3.78 -8.95
C GLY A 224 -17.36 -5.31 -9.00
N THR A 225 -16.21 -5.93 -8.71
CA THR A 225 -16.02 -7.39 -8.78
C THR A 225 -16.92 -8.20 -7.84
N GLU A 226 -17.32 -7.63 -6.70
CA GLU A 226 -18.13 -8.33 -5.69
C GLU A 226 -19.34 -7.51 -5.25
N LYS A 227 -20.53 -7.93 -5.66
CA LYS A 227 -21.78 -7.24 -5.30
C LYS A 227 -22.11 -7.47 -3.83
N ASN A 228 -22.38 -6.38 -3.11
CA ASN A 228 -22.90 -6.33 -1.74
C ASN A 228 -24.06 -5.33 -1.74
N PRO A 229 -25.33 -5.77 -1.78
CA PRO A 229 -26.48 -4.86 -1.92
C PRO A 229 -26.57 -3.73 -0.89
N GLY A 230 -26.11 -3.98 0.34
CA GLY A 230 -26.08 -2.99 1.42
C GLY A 230 -24.89 -2.04 1.40
N PHE A 231 -23.84 -2.34 0.64
CA PHE A 231 -22.62 -1.55 0.58
C PHE A 231 -22.44 -0.92 -0.80
N LYS A 232 -22.71 0.39 -0.88
CA LYS A 232 -22.64 1.20 -2.10
C LYS A 232 -21.70 2.38 -1.92
N ILE A 233 -20.69 2.45 -2.77
CA ILE A 233 -19.80 3.61 -2.90
C ILE A 233 -20.47 4.59 -3.85
N THR A 234 -21.10 5.62 -3.29
CA THR A 234 -21.81 6.65 -4.07
C THR A 234 -20.85 7.73 -4.57
N VAL A 235 -21.24 8.48 -5.61
CA VAL A 235 -20.49 9.67 -6.05
C VAL A 235 -20.38 10.69 -4.92
N GLY A 236 -21.43 10.83 -4.09
CA GLY A 236 -21.41 11.72 -2.91
C GLY A 236 -20.33 11.32 -1.91
N LEU A 237 -20.25 10.02 -1.58
CA LEU A 237 -19.24 9.44 -0.71
C LEU A 237 -17.83 9.69 -1.24
N ILE A 238 -17.60 9.42 -2.54
CA ILE A 238 -16.28 9.65 -3.19
C ILE A 238 -15.87 11.11 -3.08
N LYS A 239 -16.79 12.06 -3.33
CA LYS A 239 -16.50 13.50 -3.21
C LYS A 239 -16.09 13.91 -1.80
N LYS A 240 -16.76 13.36 -0.78
CA LYS A 240 -16.42 13.59 0.64
C LYS A 240 -15.09 12.93 1.02
N ALA A 241 -14.86 11.69 0.56
CA ALA A 241 -13.63 10.95 0.81
C ALA A 241 -12.40 11.65 0.23
N ILE A 242 -12.50 12.21 -0.99
CA ILE A 242 -11.40 12.98 -1.60
C ILE A 242 -11.08 14.23 -0.77
N LYS A 243 -12.08 14.95 -0.26
CA LYS A 243 -11.84 16.07 0.66
C LYS A 243 -11.18 15.64 1.97
N ALA A 244 -11.58 14.50 2.52
CA ALA A 244 -10.96 13.91 3.71
C ALA A 244 -9.48 13.57 3.45
N VAL A 245 -9.16 13.02 2.27
CA VAL A 245 -7.77 12.77 1.87
C VAL A 245 -6.98 14.08 1.75
N VAL A 246 -7.54 15.12 1.13
CA VAL A 246 -6.90 16.44 1.05
C VAL A 246 -6.63 17.06 2.43
N TYR A 247 -7.52 16.87 3.41
CA TYR A 247 -7.25 17.29 4.79
C TYR A 247 -6.11 16.50 5.42
N GLY A 248 -6.09 15.18 5.26
CA GLY A 248 -5.00 14.34 5.75
C GLY A 248 -3.66 14.74 5.14
N ASP A 249 -3.59 14.93 3.82
CA ASP A 249 -2.38 15.35 3.11
C ASP A 249 -1.89 16.72 3.60
N LEU A 250 -2.80 17.70 3.74
CA LEU A 250 -2.43 19.03 4.22
C LEU A 250 -1.89 18.97 5.65
N LEU A 251 -2.60 18.31 6.57
CA LEU A 251 -2.21 18.24 7.97
C LEU A 251 -0.90 17.47 8.16
N MET A 252 -0.72 16.36 7.43
CA MET A 252 0.54 15.61 7.40
C MET A 252 1.71 16.50 6.99
N ARG A 253 1.54 17.23 5.89
CA ARG A 253 2.56 18.13 5.34
C ARG A 253 2.96 19.23 6.32
N VAL A 254 1.98 19.94 6.88
CA VAL A 254 2.28 21.07 7.77
C VAL A 254 2.85 20.59 9.11
N LEU A 255 2.32 19.49 9.66
CA LEU A 255 2.78 18.93 10.93
C LEU A 255 4.23 18.46 10.84
N HIS A 256 4.55 17.60 9.87
CA HIS A 256 5.91 17.07 9.71
C HIS A 256 6.94 18.15 9.36
N ARG A 257 6.51 19.26 8.75
CA ARG A 257 7.38 20.40 8.47
C ARG A 257 7.69 21.24 9.70
N VAL A 258 6.75 21.39 10.66
CA VAL A 258 6.94 22.28 11.82
C VAL A 258 7.33 21.55 13.10
N ARG A 259 6.80 20.35 13.36
CA ARG A 259 6.98 19.60 14.61
C ARG A 259 8.45 19.35 14.95
N PRO A 260 9.33 18.99 13.99
CA PRO A 260 10.75 18.84 14.30
C PRO A 260 11.42 20.12 14.78
N TYR A 261 10.82 21.29 14.55
CA TYR A 261 11.39 22.59 14.85
C TYR A 261 10.61 23.34 15.93
N GLU A 262 9.57 22.78 16.52
CA GLU A 262 8.75 23.48 17.51
C GLU A 262 9.59 23.97 18.70
N ARG A 263 9.35 25.21 19.17
CA ARG A 263 10.05 25.74 20.35
C ARG A 263 9.48 25.19 21.66
N VAL A 264 8.17 25.03 21.69
CA VAL A 264 7.43 24.45 22.82
C VAL A 264 7.02 23.05 22.42
N SER A 265 7.53 22.04 23.13
CA SER A 265 7.24 20.64 22.82
C SER A 265 5.73 20.37 22.90
N GLY A 266 5.19 19.72 21.87
CA GLY A 266 3.77 19.39 21.74
C GLY A 266 2.89 20.52 21.19
N ALA A 267 3.42 21.71 20.93
CA ALA A 267 2.63 22.82 20.39
C ALA A 267 2.10 22.51 18.97
N ALA A 268 2.91 21.84 18.15
CA ALA A 268 2.48 21.42 16.81
C ALA A 268 1.37 20.36 16.86
N ASP A 269 1.47 19.42 17.81
CA ASP A 269 0.48 18.35 17.99
C ASP A 269 -0.85 18.89 18.54
N LEU A 270 -0.83 19.84 19.49
CA LEU A 270 -2.05 20.53 19.96
C LEU A 270 -2.75 21.30 18.83
N LEU A 271 -1.97 21.97 17.97
CA LEU A 271 -2.49 22.66 16.80
C LEU A 271 -3.11 21.68 15.79
N TYR A 272 -2.44 20.54 15.56
CA TYR A 272 -2.97 19.46 14.74
C TYR A 272 -4.31 18.96 15.27
N GLU A 273 -4.40 18.62 16.56
CA GLU A 273 -5.64 18.12 17.19
C GLU A 273 -6.80 19.12 17.11
N LYS A 274 -6.53 20.41 17.30
CA LYS A 274 -7.51 21.48 17.13
C LYS A 274 -8.10 21.44 15.71
N TRP A 275 -7.25 21.37 14.70
CA TRP A 275 -7.68 21.36 13.30
C TRP A 275 -8.37 20.07 12.90
N VAL A 276 -7.90 18.91 13.38
CA VAL A 276 -8.56 17.61 13.18
C VAL A 276 -10.02 17.66 13.66
N LYS A 277 -10.27 18.15 14.88
CA LYS A 277 -11.63 18.27 15.44
C LYS A 277 -12.53 19.13 14.54
N ARG A 278 -12.02 20.28 14.09
CA ARG A 278 -12.75 21.19 13.20
C ARG A 278 -13.00 20.60 11.81
N CYS A 279 -12.03 19.88 11.24
CA CYS A 279 -12.17 19.19 9.96
C CYS A 279 -13.20 18.06 10.03
N LYS A 280 -13.21 17.25 11.10
CA LYS A 280 -14.24 16.21 11.32
C LYS A 280 -15.65 16.81 11.37
N SER A 281 -15.84 17.90 12.12
CA SER A 281 -17.12 18.62 12.16
C SER A 281 -17.53 19.16 10.78
N GLN A 282 -16.59 19.68 10.00
CA GLN A 282 -16.85 20.18 8.64
C GLN A 282 -17.24 19.05 7.69
N ILE A 283 -16.60 17.87 7.79
CA ILE A 283 -16.92 16.71 6.96
C ILE A 283 -18.38 16.27 7.14
N ILE A 284 -18.85 16.25 8.39
CA ILE A 284 -20.21 15.86 8.73
C ILE A 284 -21.23 16.84 8.11
N THR A 285 -20.98 18.14 8.24
CA THR A 285 -21.89 19.18 7.70
C THR A 285 -21.79 19.33 6.18
N GLY A 286 -20.64 19.01 5.59
CA GLY A 286 -20.39 19.18 4.15
C GLY A 286 -20.23 20.63 3.68
N ASN A 287 -20.16 21.61 4.59
CA ASN A 287 -20.14 23.04 4.27
C ASN A 287 -18.90 23.42 3.43
N LYS A 288 -19.12 23.95 2.21
CA LYS A 288 -18.03 24.28 1.28
C LYS A 288 -17.21 25.51 1.68
N LYS A 289 -17.80 26.47 2.39
CA LYS A 289 -17.11 27.67 2.87
C LYS A 289 -16.17 27.27 4.00
N ASP A 290 -16.70 26.56 5.00
CA ASP A 290 -15.91 26.03 6.13
C ASP A 290 -14.77 25.15 5.63
N TYR A 291 -14.98 24.38 4.56
CA TYR A 291 -13.91 23.59 3.94
C TYR A 291 -12.72 24.47 3.53
N LYS A 292 -12.98 25.56 2.79
CA LYS A 292 -11.96 26.49 2.32
C LYS A 292 -11.33 27.27 3.48
N ASP A 293 -12.16 27.73 4.42
CA ASP A 293 -11.72 28.48 5.59
C ASP A 293 -10.80 27.62 6.47
N ASN A 294 -11.09 26.31 6.60
CA ASN A 294 -10.22 25.36 7.27
C ASN A 294 -8.87 25.21 6.56
N LEU A 295 -8.86 25.02 5.22
CA LEU A 295 -7.59 24.93 4.47
C LEU A 295 -6.74 26.19 4.66
N HIS A 296 -7.37 27.37 4.63
CA HIS A 296 -6.70 28.65 4.85
C HIS A 296 -6.13 28.74 6.26
N GLY A 297 -6.96 28.49 7.28
CA GLY A 297 -6.56 28.59 8.67
C GLY A 297 -5.50 27.58 9.08
N ILE A 298 -5.52 26.36 8.54
CA ILE A 298 -4.47 25.35 8.77
C ILE A 298 -3.13 25.90 8.27
N VAL A 299 -3.05 26.28 6.99
CA VAL A 299 -1.80 26.80 6.42
C VAL A 299 -1.31 28.02 7.21
N GLU A 300 -2.21 28.96 7.51
CA GLU A 300 -1.87 30.22 8.15
C GLU A 300 -1.41 30.07 9.60
N GLU A 301 -2.08 29.24 10.42
CA GLU A 301 -1.68 29.01 11.80
C GLU A 301 -0.36 28.22 11.89
N PHE A 302 -0.18 27.19 11.05
CA PHE A 302 1.08 26.43 11.01
C PHE A 302 2.24 27.27 10.44
N ASP A 303 1.99 28.19 9.50
CA ASP A 303 3.02 29.11 8.98
C ASP A 303 3.46 30.15 10.02
N ARG A 304 2.61 30.43 11.01
CA ARG A 304 2.90 31.33 12.13
C ARG A 304 3.42 30.65 13.39
N LEU A 305 3.27 29.32 13.51
CA LEU A 305 3.75 28.58 14.68
C LEU A 305 5.22 28.88 14.96
N GLU A 306 5.57 29.13 16.21
CA GLU A 306 6.92 29.51 16.58
C GLU A 306 7.87 28.31 16.48
N ILE A 307 8.91 28.42 15.64
CA ILE A 307 9.89 27.37 15.39
C ILE A 307 11.32 27.85 15.63
N THR A 308 12.22 26.90 15.85
CA THR A 308 13.67 27.09 15.92
C THR A 308 14.26 27.31 14.53
N THR A 309 15.45 27.93 14.45
CA THR A 309 16.21 28.12 13.21
C THR A 309 17.21 27.00 12.93
N ALA A 310 17.18 25.94 13.74
CA ALA A 310 18.09 24.80 13.62
C ALA A 310 17.98 24.18 12.22
N ARG A 311 19.12 23.85 11.60
CA ARG A 311 19.13 23.08 10.35
C ARG A 311 19.13 21.59 10.69
N LYS A 312 18.18 20.86 10.12
CA LYS A 312 18.03 19.41 10.30
C LYS A 312 18.13 18.72 8.94
N PRO A 313 18.73 17.51 8.85
CA PRO A 313 18.68 16.72 7.63
C PRO A 313 17.23 16.44 7.26
N ARG A 314 16.90 16.60 5.97
CA ARG A 314 15.58 16.27 5.43
C ARG A 314 15.63 14.85 4.87
N VAL A 315 14.67 14.03 5.25
CA VAL A 315 14.57 12.61 4.87
C VAL A 315 13.22 12.34 4.25
N GLY A 316 13.22 11.89 2.99
CA GLY A 316 12.03 11.41 2.31
C GLY A 316 11.73 9.96 2.68
N VAL A 317 10.49 9.64 3.04
CA VAL A 317 10.02 8.27 3.24
C VAL A 317 9.09 7.89 2.10
N VAL A 318 9.54 6.93 1.29
CA VAL A 318 8.81 6.41 0.12
C VAL A 318 8.70 4.90 0.24
N GLY A 319 7.82 4.26 -0.52
CA GLY A 319 7.71 2.80 -0.46
C GLY A 319 6.33 2.28 -0.73
N GLU A 320 6.09 1.05 -0.28
CA GLU A 320 4.77 0.41 -0.33
C GLU A 320 3.73 1.20 0.47
N ILE A 321 2.53 1.35 -0.07
CA ILE A 321 1.52 2.28 0.43
C ILE A 321 1.15 2.07 1.91
N LEU A 322 0.96 0.82 2.38
CA LEU A 322 0.61 0.58 3.78
C LEU A 322 1.82 0.81 4.68
N VAL A 323 2.99 0.24 4.34
CA VAL A 323 4.21 0.40 5.14
C VAL A 323 4.65 1.87 5.19
N LYS A 324 4.39 2.67 4.14
CA LYS A 324 4.71 4.10 4.12
C LYS A 324 3.96 4.90 5.19
N TYR A 325 2.68 4.59 5.43
CA TYR A 325 1.82 5.40 6.30
C TYR A 325 1.47 4.76 7.65
N HIS A 326 1.49 3.43 7.76
CA HIS A 326 1.00 2.74 8.94
C HIS A 326 2.10 2.67 10.01
N PRO A 327 1.92 3.29 11.20
CA PRO A 327 3.00 3.41 12.19
C PRO A 327 3.51 2.06 12.69
N THR A 328 2.63 1.08 12.98
CA THR A 328 3.08 -0.27 13.37
C THR A 328 3.79 -1.03 12.25
N ALA A 329 3.42 -0.79 10.98
CA ALA A 329 4.02 -1.53 9.86
C ALA A 329 5.45 -1.08 9.57
N ASN A 330 5.83 0.13 10.04
CA ASN A 330 7.14 0.72 9.80
C ASN A 330 7.89 1.08 11.09
N ASN A 331 7.49 0.52 12.23
CA ASN A 331 8.08 0.79 13.53
C ASN A 331 8.12 2.29 13.90
N ASN A 332 7.07 3.02 13.55
CA ASN A 332 6.92 4.45 13.78
C ASN A 332 8.07 5.29 13.16
N ILE A 333 8.46 4.96 11.92
CA ILE A 333 9.63 5.54 11.25
C ILE A 333 9.68 7.08 11.30
N VAL A 334 8.53 7.76 11.17
CA VAL A 334 8.45 9.21 11.25
C VAL A 334 8.96 9.70 12.60
N LYS A 335 8.43 9.15 13.71
CA LYS A 335 8.83 9.55 15.06
C LYS A 335 10.28 9.16 15.34
N LEU A 336 10.73 8.01 14.87
CA LEU A 336 12.14 7.59 14.99
C LEU A 336 13.09 8.59 14.32
N LEU A 337 12.82 8.98 13.08
CA LEU A 337 13.64 9.94 12.35
C LEU A 337 13.62 11.34 12.99
N GLU A 338 12.46 11.79 13.46
CA GLU A 338 12.34 13.07 14.17
C GLU A 338 13.11 13.10 15.49
N ASN A 339 13.05 12.00 16.26
CA ASN A 339 13.79 11.83 17.51
C ASN A 339 15.31 11.82 17.27
N GLU A 340 15.77 11.28 16.15
CA GLU A 340 17.18 11.32 15.71
C GLU A 340 17.55 12.67 15.06
N GLY A 341 16.65 13.67 15.10
CA GLY A 341 16.93 15.05 14.71
C GLY A 341 16.74 15.37 13.23
N ALA A 342 15.96 14.58 12.48
CA ALA A 342 15.64 14.84 11.08
C ALA A 342 14.26 15.52 10.89
N GLU A 343 14.09 16.21 9.75
CA GLU A 343 12.77 16.57 9.20
C GLU A 343 12.33 15.47 8.25
N VAL A 344 11.10 14.99 8.40
CA VAL A 344 10.56 13.91 7.58
C VAL A 344 9.62 14.46 6.51
N LEU A 345 9.78 14.00 5.27
CA LEU A 345 8.82 14.24 4.19
C LEU A 345 8.18 12.93 3.75
N LEU A 346 6.87 12.85 3.88
CA LEU A 346 6.05 11.81 3.26
C LEU A 346 5.35 12.42 2.04
N PRO A 347 5.42 11.79 0.86
CA PRO A 347 4.57 12.14 -0.28
C PRO A 347 3.07 12.05 0.05
N ASP A 348 2.24 12.75 -0.73
CA ASP A 348 0.79 12.82 -0.51
C ASP A 348 0.11 11.48 -0.86
N LEU A 349 -0.91 11.08 -0.10
CA LEU A 349 -1.75 9.93 -0.39
C LEU A 349 -2.59 10.16 -1.66
N LEU A 350 -3.03 11.40 -1.94
CA LEU A 350 -3.77 11.71 -3.17
C LEU A 350 -2.98 11.37 -4.45
N ASP A 351 -1.65 11.47 -4.40
CA ASP A 351 -0.80 11.19 -5.56
C ASP A 351 -0.85 9.72 -5.98
N PHE A 352 -1.10 8.79 -5.06
CA PHE A 352 -1.30 7.39 -5.41
C PHE A 352 -2.57 7.19 -6.27
N PHE A 353 -3.65 7.92 -5.97
CA PHE A 353 -4.87 7.88 -6.79
C PHE A 353 -4.67 8.57 -8.15
N LEU A 354 -3.88 9.64 -8.20
CA LEU A 354 -3.47 10.28 -9.45
C LEU A 354 -2.63 9.33 -10.32
N TYR A 355 -1.71 8.60 -9.73
CA TYR A 355 -0.95 7.52 -10.37
C TYR A 355 -1.88 6.46 -10.96
N CYS A 356 -2.83 5.94 -10.17
CA CYS A 356 -3.82 4.97 -10.65
C CYS A 356 -4.64 5.51 -11.85
N ALA A 357 -4.99 6.80 -11.83
CA ALA A 357 -5.71 7.44 -12.94
C ALA A 357 -4.82 7.63 -14.18
N TYR A 358 -3.53 7.92 -14.01
CA TYR A 358 -2.56 8.01 -15.10
C TYR A 358 -2.34 6.66 -15.78
N ASP A 359 -2.32 5.57 -15.01
CA ASP A 359 -2.15 4.22 -15.58
C ASP A 359 -3.30 3.82 -16.52
N LEU A 360 -4.50 4.40 -16.38
CA LEU A 360 -5.58 4.23 -17.37
C LEU A 360 -5.20 4.80 -18.74
N ILE A 361 -4.53 5.95 -18.76
CA ILE A 361 -4.02 6.59 -19.97
C ILE A 361 -2.95 5.70 -20.60
N TYR A 362 -1.98 5.25 -19.79
CA TYR A 362 -0.89 4.38 -20.26
C TYR A 362 -1.43 3.07 -20.85
N LYS A 363 -2.38 2.42 -20.15
CA LYS A 363 -3.00 1.17 -20.61
C LYS A 363 -3.69 1.32 -21.97
N TYR A 364 -4.34 2.46 -22.22
CA TYR A 364 -4.93 2.73 -23.54
C TYR A 364 -3.87 2.92 -24.63
N GLN A 365 -2.81 3.67 -24.32
CA GLN A 365 -1.80 4.04 -25.31
C GLN A 365 -0.90 2.87 -25.73
N TYR A 366 -0.56 1.99 -24.78
CA TYR A 366 0.51 1.00 -24.98
C TYR A 366 0.09 -0.45 -24.74
N LEU A 367 -1.10 -0.70 -24.18
CA LEU A 367 -1.57 -2.03 -23.83
C LEU A 367 -3.01 -2.25 -24.33
N SER A 368 -3.74 -3.20 -23.75
CA SER A 368 -5.10 -3.58 -24.13
C SER A 368 -6.20 -2.67 -23.55
N GLY A 369 -5.89 -1.39 -23.28
CA GLY A 369 -6.85 -0.44 -22.73
C GLY A 369 -7.90 0.01 -23.75
N LYS A 370 -9.11 0.34 -23.26
CA LYS A 370 -10.22 0.83 -24.10
C LYS A 370 -10.13 2.35 -24.28
N PRO A 371 -10.68 2.95 -25.36
CA PRO A 371 -10.77 4.41 -25.52
C PRO A 371 -11.38 5.14 -24.33
N SER A 372 -12.34 4.52 -23.63
CA SER A 372 -12.93 5.05 -22.41
C SER A 372 -11.92 5.24 -21.27
N HIS A 373 -10.85 4.44 -21.21
CA HIS A 373 -9.81 4.57 -20.18
C HIS A 373 -9.03 5.88 -20.33
N LEU A 374 -8.74 6.32 -21.56
CA LEU A 374 -8.08 7.60 -21.81
C LEU A 374 -8.90 8.77 -21.25
N PHE A 375 -10.20 8.80 -21.59
CA PHE A 375 -11.10 9.85 -21.13
C PHE A 375 -11.28 9.83 -19.61
N LEU A 376 -11.55 8.64 -19.04
CA LEU A 376 -11.71 8.48 -17.60
C LEU A 376 -10.44 8.86 -16.83
N GLY A 377 -9.26 8.41 -17.29
CA GLY A 377 -7.98 8.74 -16.68
C GLY A 377 -7.73 10.25 -16.65
N LYS A 378 -7.88 10.94 -17.79
CA LYS A 378 -7.75 12.40 -17.86
C LYS A 378 -8.78 13.12 -16.98
N PHE A 379 -10.04 12.66 -16.98
CA PHE A 379 -11.10 13.21 -16.14
C PHE A 379 -10.78 13.07 -14.65
N PHE A 380 -10.37 11.89 -14.20
CA PHE A 380 -10.02 11.66 -12.80
C PHE A 380 -8.81 12.48 -12.38
N ILE A 381 -7.76 12.56 -13.21
CA ILE A 381 -6.60 13.42 -12.93
C ILE A 381 -7.05 14.88 -12.78
N HIS A 382 -7.82 15.40 -13.73
CA HIS A 382 -8.33 16.77 -13.66
C HIS A 382 -9.17 17.00 -12.39
N TYR A 383 -10.05 16.06 -12.06
CA TYR A 383 -10.91 16.15 -10.89
C TYR A 383 -10.12 16.15 -9.57
N LEU A 384 -9.17 15.23 -9.42
CA LEU A 384 -8.32 15.10 -8.23
C LEU A 384 -7.39 16.32 -8.09
N GLU A 385 -6.73 16.76 -9.16
CA GLU A 385 -5.90 17.98 -9.14
C GLU A 385 -6.73 19.22 -8.79
N ASN A 386 -7.93 19.34 -9.34
CA ASN A 386 -8.83 20.44 -9.00
C ASN A 386 -9.29 20.39 -7.53
N SER A 387 -9.45 19.20 -6.95
CA SER A 387 -9.86 19.04 -5.55
C SER A 387 -8.82 19.58 -4.56
N ARG A 388 -7.52 19.49 -4.90
CA ARG A 388 -6.41 20.04 -4.10
C ARG A 388 -5.93 21.43 -4.55
N LYS A 389 -6.55 22.03 -5.57
CA LYS A 389 -6.12 23.33 -6.13
C LYS A 389 -6.04 24.45 -5.10
N VAL A 390 -7.03 24.54 -4.19
CA VAL A 390 -7.05 25.57 -3.14
C VAL A 390 -5.90 25.36 -2.16
N MET A 391 -5.70 24.12 -1.71
CA MET A 391 -4.56 23.74 -0.87
C MET A 391 -3.23 24.13 -1.55
N ASN A 392 -3.05 23.76 -2.81
CA ASN A 392 -1.84 24.05 -3.58
C ASN A 392 -1.57 25.56 -3.71
N ALA A 393 -2.61 26.37 -3.92
CA ALA A 393 -2.50 27.82 -4.02
C ALA A 393 -2.11 28.46 -2.67
N LEU A 394 -2.56 27.91 -1.55
CA LEU A 394 -2.19 28.38 -0.21
C LEU A 394 -0.76 27.99 0.16
N LEU A 395 -0.38 26.73 -0.11
CA LEU A 395 0.99 26.25 0.09
C LEU A 395 2.00 27.06 -0.74
N ALA A 396 1.66 27.40 -1.99
CA ALA A 396 2.52 28.20 -2.85
C ALA A 396 2.76 29.64 -2.34
N LYS A 397 1.83 30.18 -1.54
CA LYS A 397 1.93 31.52 -0.92
C LYS A 397 2.55 31.48 0.48
N SER A 398 2.70 30.30 1.08
CA SER A 398 3.29 30.13 2.40
C SER A 398 4.78 30.45 2.38
N ARG A 399 5.32 30.89 3.52
CA ARG A 399 6.74 31.12 3.70
C ARG A 399 7.52 29.83 3.99
N ARG A 400 6.84 28.76 4.41
CA ARG A 400 7.47 27.52 4.93
C ARG A 400 7.19 26.27 4.13
N PHE A 401 6.00 26.18 3.51
CA PHE A 401 5.53 24.94 2.90
C PHE A 401 5.77 24.91 1.38
N ASN A 402 5.84 23.70 0.83
CA ASN A 402 5.97 23.48 -0.61
C ASN A 402 4.73 22.80 -1.18
N THR A 403 4.37 23.20 -2.40
CA THR A 403 3.28 22.61 -3.18
C THR A 403 3.70 21.25 -3.76
N PRO A 404 2.82 20.23 -3.75
CA PRO A 404 3.10 18.96 -4.42
C PRO A 404 3.20 19.13 -5.94
N SER A 405 4.09 18.35 -6.57
CA SER A 405 4.26 18.29 -8.03
C SER A 405 3.12 17.51 -8.70
N SER A 406 2.81 17.83 -9.96
CA SER A 406 1.75 17.15 -10.71
C SER A 406 2.14 15.72 -11.07
N ILE A 407 1.14 14.86 -11.29
CA ILE A 407 1.40 13.47 -11.73
C ILE A 407 2.10 13.40 -13.09
N TYR A 408 1.81 14.34 -14.00
CA TYR A 408 2.49 14.44 -15.29
C TYR A 408 3.97 14.78 -15.14
N HIS A 409 4.30 15.68 -14.21
CA HIS A 409 5.70 15.96 -13.89
C HIS A 409 6.40 14.71 -13.40
N LYS A 410 5.83 14.01 -12.42
CA LYS A 410 6.34 12.75 -11.88
C LYS A 410 6.54 11.69 -12.97
N ALA A 411 5.56 11.50 -13.85
CA ALA A 411 5.67 10.58 -14.99
C ALA A 411 6.84 10.96 -15.92
N SER A 412 6.99 12.25 -16.24
CA SER A 412 8.12 12.74 -17.06
C SER A 412 9.49 12.57 -16.42
N LEU A 413 9.56 12.50 -15.08
CA LEU A 413 10.78 12.22 -14.34
C LEU A 413 11.15 10.74 -14.45
N ALA A 414 10.20 9.85 -14.15
CA ALA A 414 10.42 8.41 -14.19
C ALA A 414 10.71 7.89 -15.61
N SER A 415 10.04 8.42 -16.64
CA SER A 415 10.20 7.97 -18.03
C SER A 415 11.62 8.13 -18.59
N LYS A 416 12.46 8.95 -17.94
CA LYS A 416 13.87 9.14 -18.32
C LYS A 416 14.79 8.03 -17.84
N ILE A 417 14.35 7.25 -16.85
CA ILE A 417 15.17 6.22 -16.19
C ILE A 417 14.54 4.83 -16.36
N MET A 418 13.21 4.74 -16.48
CA MET A 418 12.51 3.48 -16.66
C MET A 418 11.26 3.62 -17.53
N SER A 419 10.78 2.49 -18.05
CA SER A 419 9.47 2.42 -18.70
C SER A 419 8.33 2.64 -17.69
N LEU A 420 7.36 3.48 -18.05
CA LEU A 420 6.12 3.65 -17.30
C LEU A 420 5.19 2.41 -17.37
N GLY A 421 5.59 1.37 -18.11
CA GLY A 421 4.91 0.07 -18.13
C GLY A 421 5.06 -0.72 -16.83
N HIS A 422 5.98 -0.33 -15.94
CA HIS A 422 6.04 -0.85 -14.59
C HIS A 422 4.86 -0.29 -13.78
N HIS A 423 3.69 -0.89 -13.89
CA HIS A 423 2.43 -0.32 -13.38
C HIS A 423 1.71 -1.21 -12.34
N CYS A 424 2.42 -2.18 -11.77
CA CYS A 424 1.91 -3.06 -10.72
C CYS A 424 2.36 -2.55 -9.35
N GLY A 425 1.49 -2.62 -8.34
CA GLY A 425 1.77 -2.03 -7.03
C GLY A 425 1.90 -0.50 -7.15
N GLU A 426 2.96 0.07 -6.59
CA GLU A 426 3.33 1.47 -6.79
C GLU A 426 4.05 1.71 -8.13
N GLY A 427 4.55 0.65 -8.77
CA GLY A 427 5.12 0.74 -10.11
C GLY A 427 6.18 1.83 -10.28
N TRP A 428 6.12 2.54 -11.41
CA TRP A 428 7.00 3.65 -11.78
C TRP A 428 6.85 4.86 -10.86
N PHE A 429 5.69 4.98 -10.19
CA PHE A 429 5.39 6.11 -9.33
C PHE A 429 6.31 6.17 -8.11
N LEU A 430 6.71 5.02 -7.55
CA LEU A 430 7.70 4.96 -6.47
C LEU A 430 9.05 5.58 -6.88
N THR A 431 9.54 5.25 -8.07
CA THR A 431 10.78 5.85 -8.59
C THR A 431 10.59 7.34 -8.88
N ALA A 432 9.43 7.74 -9.37
CA ALA A 432 9.10 9.14 -9.59
C ALA A 432 9.12 9.95 -8.28
N GLU A 433 8.55 9.43 -7.20
CA GLU A 433 8.60 10.05 -5.86
C GLU A 433 10.05 10.26 -5.41
N MET A 434 10.92 9.26 -5.59
CA MET A 434 12.35 9.40 -5.26
C MET A 434 13.04 10.51 -6.06
N ILE A 435 12.83 10.56 -7.38
CA ILE A 435 13.45 11.58 -8.23
C ILE A 435 12.92 12.97 -7.90
N ASP A 436 11.62 13.10 -7.65
CA ASP A 436 10.96 14.36 -7.30
C ASP A 436 11.48 14.92 -5.96
N LEU A 437 11.65 14.05 -4.96
CA LEU A 437 12.25 14.40 -3.67
C LEU A 437 13.71 14.87 -3.83
N ILE A 438 14.54 14.13 -4.57
CA ILE A 438 15.94 14.50 -4.83
C ILE A 438 16.02 15.88 -5.48
N LYS A 439 15.21 16.12 -6.52
CA LYS A 439 15.18 17.40 -7.24
C LYS A 439 14.62 18.55 -6.39
N SER A 440 13.79 18.24 -5.40
CA SER A 440 13.26 19.20 -4.43
C SER A 440 14.18 19.44 -3.22
N GLY A 441 15.44 18.96 -3.30
CA GLY A 441 16.46 19.19 -2.27
C GLY A 441 16.41 18.19 -1.10
N VAL A 442 15.71 17.07 -1.25
CA VAL A 442 15.62 15.99 -0.26
C VAL A 442 16.34 14.76 -0.79
N ALA A 443 17.67 14.78 -0.69
CA ALA A 443 18.52 13.72 -1.24
C ALA A 443 18.64 12.49 -0.34
N ASN A 444 18.27 12.58 0.94
CA ASN A 444 18.22 11.43 1.85
C ASN A 444 16.87 10.75 1.72
N ILE A 445 16.84 9.47 1.36
CA ILE A 445 15.61 8.71 1.12
C ILE A 445 15.67 7.39 1.87
N VAL A 446 14.62 7.10 2.61
CA VAL A 446 14.32 5.77 3.13
C VAL A 446 13.22 5.15 2.28
N CYS A 447 13.57 4.10 1.55
CA CYS A 447 12.62 3.29 0.80
C CYS A 447 12.14 2.15 1.71
N VAL A 448 10.92 2.26 2.24
CA VAL A 448 10.31 1.24 3.10
C VAL A 448 9.57 0.22 2.26
N GLN A 449 9.85 -1.06 2.45
CA GLN A 449 9.25 -2.11 1.64
C GLN A 449 8.90 -3.33 2.50
N PRO A 450 7.77 -4.00 2.25
CA PRO A 450 7.50 -5.32 2.79
C PRO A 450 8.49 -6.33 2.24
N PHE A 451 8.81 -7.33 3.05
CA PHE A 451 9.34 -8.57 2.52
C PHE A 451 8.36 -9.19 1.49
N GLY A 452 8.89 -9.68 0.38
CA GLY A 452 8.11 -10.26 -0.72
C GLY A 452 7.34 -9.25 -1.59
N CYS A 453 7.56 -7.95 -1.45
CA CYS A 453 6.94 -6.94 -2.32
C CYS A 453 7.71 -6.82 -3.65
N LEU A 454 7.30 -7.60 -4.66
CA LEU A 454 7.94 -7.61 -5.98
C LEU A 454 8.00 -6.22 -6.65
N PRO A 455 6.92 -5.41 -6.69
CA PRO A 455 6.99 -4.06 -7.24
C PRO A 455 8.08 -3.20 -6.61
N ASN A 456 8.15 -3.15 -5.27
CA ASN A 456 9.17 -2.36 -4.57
C ASN A 456 10.59 -2.89 -4.80
N HIS A 457 10.77 -4.21 -4.90
CA HIS A 457 12.07 -4.78 -5.26
C HIS A 457 12.55 -4.32 -6.63
N VAL A 458 11.65 -4.21 -7.61
CA VAL A 458 12.00 -3.81 -8.99
C VAL A 458 12.16 -2.29 -9.11
N THR A 459 11.13 -1.52 -8.73
CA THR A 459 11.08 -0.06 -8.98
C THR A 459 11.61 0.79 -7.82
N GLY A 460 11.67 0.22 -6.62
CA GLY A 460 12.32 0.83 -5.45
C GLY A 460 13.79 0.45 -5.38
N LYS A 461 14.08 -0.70 -4.75
CA LYS A 461 15.44 -1.18 -4.47
C LYS A 461 16.27 -1.37 -5.74
N GLY A 462 15.69 -1.96 -6.78
CA GLY A 462 16.36 -2.21 -8.06
C GLY A 462 16.83 -0.92 -8.75
N MET A 463 16.17 0.20 -8.51
CA MET A 463 16.51 1.49 -9.13
C MET A 463 17.56 2.29 -8.39
N ILE A 464 17.91 1.92 -7.15
CA ILE A 464 18.85 2.70 -6.32
C ILE A 464 20.17 2.95 -7.04
N LYS A 465 20.72 1.93 -7.73
CA LYS A 465 21.99 2.05 -8.46
C LYS A 465 21.89 3.09 -9.57
N GLU A 466 20.81 3.05 -10.35
CA GLU A 466 20.61 3.96 -11.47
C GLU A 466 20.29 5.38 -11.00
N LEU A 467 19.51 5.52 -9.92
CA LEU A 467 19.28 6.82 -9.28
C LEU A 467 20.59 7.43 -8.77
N LYS A 468 21.48 6.67 -8.12
CA LYS A 468 22.78 7.18 -7.67
C LYS A 468 23.71 7.57 -8.82
N ARG A 469 23.62 6.92 -9.99
CA ARG A 469 24.36 7.32 -11.19
C ARG A 469 23.90 8.69 -11.72
N ASN A 470 22.59 8.92 -11.74
CA ASN A 470 22.00 10.18 -12.23
C ASN A 470 22.03 11.30 -11.17
N PHE A 471 22.07 10.94 -9.89
CA PHE A 471 22.05 11.85 -8.75
C PHE A 471 23.11 11.43 -7.72
N PRO A 472 24.39 11.80 -7.91
CA PRO A 472 25.49 11.39 -7.03
C PRO A 472 25.31 11.80 -5.55
N GLN A 473 24.54 12.85 -5.30
CA GLN A 473 24.20 13.32 -3.96
C GLN A 473 23.15 12.46 -3.24
N ALA A 474 22.49 11.53 -3.94
CA ALA A 474 21.39 10.73 -3.39
C ALA A 474 21.88 9.72 -2.35
N ASN A 475 21.42 9.88 -1.11
CA ASN A 475 21.65 8.98 0.00
C ASN A 475 20.41 8.13 0.24
N ILE A 476 20.29 7.04 -0.53
CA ILE A 476 19.12 6.15 -0.52
C ILE A 476 19.44 4.87 0.24
N THR A 477 18.59 4.50 1.20
CA THR A 477 18.62 3.24 1.94
C THR A 477 17.27 2.54 1.83
N ALA A 478 17.28 1.25 1.52
CA ALA A 478 16.08 0.41 1.55
C ALA A 478 15.98 -0.33 2.90
N LEU A 479 14.76 -0.38 3.46
CA LEU A 479 14.44 -1.11 4.69
C LEU A 479 13.32 -2.11 4.42
N ASP A 480 13.63 -3.38 4.69
CA ASP A 480 12.69 -4.48 4.60
C ASP A 480 11.96 -4.65 5.94
N TYR A 481 10.63 -4.67 5.89
CA TYR A 481 9.74 -4.92 7.03
C TYR A 481 9.05 -6.28 6.86
N ASP A 482 9.07 -7.08 7.91
CA ASP A 482 8.60 -8.46 7.96
C ASP A 482 8.28 -8.83 9.42
N PRO A 483 7.37 -9.77 9.70
CA PRO A 483 7.10 -10.22 11.08
C PRO A 483 8.33 -10.74 11.81
N GLY A 484 9.29 -11.33 11.10
CA GLY A 484 10.50 -11.92 11.69
C GLY A 484 11.74 -11.02 11.65
N ALA A 485 11.67 -9.84 11.01
CA ALA A 485 12.84 -8.97 10.87
C ALA A 485 13.19 -8.27 12.20
N SER A 486 14.49 -8.25 12.53
CA SER A 486 14.99 -7.53 13.70
C SER A 486 14.81 -6.01 13.54
N GLU A 487 14.01 -5.41 14.43
CA GLU A 487 13.84 -3.95 14.53
C GLU A 487 15.19 -3.23 14.74
N VAL A 488 16.11 -3.87 15.48
CA VAL A 488 17.46 -3.34 15.74
C VAL A 488 18.25 -3.18 14.44
N ASN A 489 18.15 -4.13 13.51
CA ASN A 489 18.82 -4.03 12.21
C ASN A 489 18.27 -2.86 11.38
N GLN A 490 16.95 -2.63 11.41
CA GLN A 490 16.33 -1.49 10.72
C GLN A 490 16.79 -0.16 11.34
N LEU A 491 16.81 -0.07 12.68
CA LEU A 491 17.29 1.11 13.40
C LEU A 491 18.76 1.41 13.09
N ASN A 492 19.62 0.40 13.09
CA ASN A 492 21.05 0.57 12.78
C ASN A 492 21.25 1.12 11.35
N ARG A 493 20.50 0.64 10.37
CA ARG A 493 20.54 1.15 8.99
C ARG A 493 20.07 2.60 8.90
N LEU A 494 19.01 2.97 9.62
CA LEU A 494 18.55 4.35 9.73
C LEU A 494 19.64 5.26 10.32
N LYS A 495 20.25 4.85 11.44
CA LYS A 495 21.33 5.61 12.10
C LYS A 495 22.55 5.79 11.21
N LEU A 496 22.95 4.75 10.47
CA LEU A 496 24.04 4.84 9.50
C LEU A 496 23.71 5.83 8.38
N MET A 497 22.50 5.77 7.82
CA MET A 497 22.04 6.71 6.79
C MET A 497 22.03 8.15 7.31
N LEU A 498 21.52 8.37 8.53
CA LEU A 498 21.48 9.68 9.18
C LEU A 498 22.87 10.22 9.48
N SER A 499 23.81 9.39 9.92
CA SER A 499 25.21 9.81 10.12
C SER A 499 25.82 10.41 8.84
N VAL A 500 25.58 9.76 7.69
CA VAL A 500 25.96 10.29 6.38
C VAL A 500 25.21 11.60 6.08
N ALA A 501 23.91 11.68 6.36
CA ALA A 501 23.11 12.88 6.15
C ALA A 501 23.62 14.09 6.96
N PHE A 502 23.94 13.89 8.25
CA PHE A 502 24.53 14.90 9.11
C PHE A 502 25.93 15.32 8.64
N LYS A 503 26.76 14.36 8.20
CA LYS A 503 28.09 14.65 7.65
C LYS A 503 28.00 15.50 6.38
N ASN A 504 27.13 15.13 5.44
CA ASN A 504 26.93 15.88 4.19
C ASN A 504 26.40 17.29 4.45
N MET A 505 25.52 17.46 5.43
CA MET A 505 25.01 18.77 5.84
C MET A 505 26.10 19.67 6.44
N LYS A 506 27.05 19.09 7.19
CA LYS A 506 28.22 19.83 7.72
C LYS A 506 29.22 20.19 6.62
N GLY A 507 29.53 19.25 5.72
CA GLY A 507 30.48 19.46 4.61
C GLY A 507 29.99 20.45 3.54
N ALA A 508 28.68 20.54 3.32
CA ALA A 508 28.08 21.55 2.44
C ALA A 508 28.24 23.00 2.97
N GLY A 509 28.66 23.17 4.23
CA GLY A 509 29.00 24.47 4.81
C GLY A 509 30.37 25.02 4.41
N GLU A 510 31.28 24.20 3.87
CA GLU A 510 32.67 24.61 3.59
C GLU A 510 33.06 24.61 2.10
N SER A 511 32.21 24.12 1.18
CA SER A 511 32.46 24.27 -0.26
C SER A 511 31.23 23.90 -1.10
N THR A 512 30.58 24.88 -1.74
CA THR A 512 30.08 24.70 -3.13
C THR A 512 29.78 26.03 -3.82
N PRO A 513 30.26 26.26 -5.06
CA PRO A 513 29.79 27.33 -5.94
C PRO A 513 28.36 27.08 -6.42
N ALA A 514 27.71 28.13 -6.91
CA ALA A 514 26.34 28.16 -7.41
C ALA A 514 25.99 26.99 -8.35
N LEU A 515 24.82 26.39 -8.16
CA LEU A 515 24.22 25.37 -9.03
C LEU A 515 24.10 25.91 -10.47
N GLY A 516 24.93 25.39 -11.38
CA GLY A 516 24.68 25.47 -12.81
C GLY A 516 23.55 24.52 -13.21
N LEU A 517 22.59 25.01 -13.98
CA LEU A 517 21.57 24.19 -14.64
C LEU A 517 22.26 23.12 -15.50
N PRO A 518 21.92 21.81 -15.36
CA PRO A 518 22.46 20.82 -16.27
C PRO A 518 21.92 21.07 -17.68
N ARG A 519 22.82 21.34 -18.63
CA ARG A 519 22.53 21.23 -20.06
C ARG A 519 22.21 19.76 -20.33
N THR A 520 20.93 19.45 -20.52
CA THR A 520 20.50 18.12 -20.93
C THR A 520 20.88 17.96 -22.41
N PRO A 521 21.59 16.91 -22.85
CA PRO A 521 21.62 16.58 -24.26
C PRO A 521 20.21 16.12 -24.66
N VAL A 522 19.59 16.84 -25.60
CA VAL A 522 18.36 16.42 -26.26
C VAL A 522 18.74 15.22 -27.14
N TYR A 523 18.50 14.01 -26.66
CA TYR A 523 18.54 12.83 -27.49
C TYR A 523 17.13 12.60 -28.06
N GLN A 524 17.01 12.72 -29.39
CA GLN A 524 15.79 12.38 -30.13
C GLN A 524 15.59 10.86 -30.11
N LEU A 525 14.35 10.42 -29.85
CA LEU A 525 13.96 9.03 -30.03
C LEU A 525 13.83 8.72 -31.54
N PRO A 526 14.13 7.50 -32.00
CA PRO A 526 13.82 7.10 -33.38
C PRO A 526 12.30 6.97 -33.52
N GLY A 527 11.65 7.91 -34.22
CA GLY A 527 10.20 7.84 -34.46
C GLY A 527 9.48 9.17 -34.74
N ASP A 528 10.11 10.34 -34.52
CA ASP A 528 9.46 11.65 -34.69
C ASP A 528 9.25 12.11 -36.15
N ASN A 529 9.17 11.20 -37.13
CA ASN A 529 8.92 11.51 -38.55
C ASN A 529 7.56 11.00 -39.08
N LEU A 530 6.62 10.64 -38.23
CA LEU A 530 5.27 10.29 -38.68
C LEU A 530 4.26 11.04 -37.83
N LEU A 531 3.85 12.20 -38.36
CA LEU A 531 2.55 12.87 -38.25
C LEU A 531 2.72 14.40 -38.24
N MET A 532 3.16 14.93 -39.38
CA MET A 532 2.95 16.31 -39.82
C MET A 532 2.85 16.25 -41.36
N GLN A 533 1.65 16.00 -41.86
CA GLN A 533 1.12 16.54 -43.12
C GLN A 533 -0.34 16.07 -43.28
N ASP A 534 -1.21 17.07 -43.23
CA ASP A 534 -2.63 17.19 -43.60
C ASP A 534 -3.68 16.22 -43.05
#